data_AF-A0A0L6WPI1-F1
#
_entry.id   AF-A0A0L6WPI1-F1
#
_cell.length_a   1.000
_cell.length_b   1.000
_cell.length_c   1.000
_cell.angle_alpha   90.00
_cell.angle_beta   90.00
_cell.angle_gamma   90.00
#
_symmetry.space_group_name_H-M   'P 1'
#
loop_
_entity.id
_entity.type
_entity.pdbx_description
1 polymer ?
#
loop_
_entity_poly.entity_id
_entity_poly.type
_entity_poly.pdbx_seq_one_letter_code
_entity_poly.pdbx_strand_id
1 'polypeptide(L)'
;MMSNWNGTIIGPGHTVHENRIYSLKITCGENYPDAPPQVQFLSRVNLPFVNQTNGKVDPHNLPVLSSWSRNSSIETVLVEIRKEMASMNNRKLPQPPEGSMF
;
A
#
# COMPACT_ATOMS: atom_id res chain seq x y z
N MET A 1 -2.05 22.98 -3.31
CA MET A 1 -2.05 21.91 -2.29
C MET A 1 -1.07 20.83 -2.71
N MET A 2 -0.35 20.23 -1.76
CA MET A 2 0.49 19.06 -2.03
C MET A 2 -0.41 17.83 -2.17
N SER A 3 -0.87 17.57 -3.40
CA SER A 3 -1.81 16.49 -3.69
C SER A 3 -1.15 15.15 -3.98
N ASN A 4 0.14 15.14 -4.31
CA ASN A 4 0.88 13.93 -4.67
C ASN A 4 2.02 13.70 -3.69
N TRP A 5 2.04 12.51 -3.09
CA TRP A 5 3.03 12.07 -2.14
C TRP A 5 3.67 10.78 -2.66
N ASN A 6 4.98 10.64 -2.47
CA ASN A 6 5.66 9.38 -2.72
C ASN A 6 5.90 8.69 -1.37
N GLY A 7 5.44 7.45 -1.27
CA GLY A 7 5.63 6.60 -0.09
C GLY A 7 6.64 5.50 -0.38
N THR A 8 7.36 5.08 0.66
CA THR A 8 8.27 3.94 0.60
C THR A 8 7.95 3.00 1.75
N ILE A 9 7.76 1.72 1.45
CA ILE A 9 7.59 0.66 2.45
C ILE A 9 8.79 -0.27 2.36
N ILE A 10 9.47 -0.44 3.49
CA ILE A 10 10.47 -1.50 3.66
C ILE A 10 9.73 -2.76 4.09
N GLY A 11 9.89 -3.83 3.32
CA GLY A 11 9.18 -5.07 3.57
C GLY A 11 9.47 -5.65 4.96
N PRO A 12 8.47 -6.22 5.63
CA PRO A 12 8.64 -6.79 6.96
C PRO A 12 9.62 -7.98 6.95
N GLY A 13 10.45 -8.08 8.00
CA GLY A 13 11.36 -9.21 8.18
C GLY A 13 10.63 -10.53 8.41
N HIS A 14 11.31 -11.65 8.16
CA HIS A 14 10.73 -13.01 8.25
C HIS A 14 9.56 -13.25 7.30
N THR A 15 9.53 -12.53 6.17
CA THR A 15 8.52 -12.70 5.11
C THR A 15 9.20 -12.76 3.74
N VAL A 16 8.46 -13.18 2.72
CA VAL A 16 8.86 -13.06 1.30
C VAL A 16 9.09 -11.62 0.84
N HIS A 17 8.73 -10.63 1.67
CA HIS A 17 8.97 -9.23 1.42
C HIS A 17 10.26 -8.70 2.09
N GLU A 18 10.95 -9.51 2.88
CA GLU A 18 12.18 -9.12 3.59
C GLU A 18 13.25 -8.61 2.63
N ASN A 19 13.96 -7.55 3.03
CA ASN A 19 14.97 -6.83 2.23
C ASN A 19 14.47 -6.15 0.94
N ARG A 20 13.16 -6.10 0.70
CA ARG A 20 12.59 -5.44 -0.47
C ARG A 20 12.10 -4.03 -0.14
N ILE A 21 12.30 -3.10 -1.08
CA ILE A 21 11.81 -1.72 -1.00
C ILE A 21 10.68 -1.56 -2.01
N TYR A 22 9.50 -1.15 -1.53
CA TYR A 22 8.33 -0.88 -2.36
C TYR A 22 8.08 0.62 -2.42
N SER A 23 8.07 1.16 -3.64
CA SER A 23 7.68 2.54 -3.90
C SER A 23 6.18 2.61 -4.18
N LEU A 24 5.52 3.61 -3.60
CA LEU A 24 4.10 3.88 -3.75
C LEU A 24 3.89 5.36 -4.12
N LYS A 25 2.84 5.61 -4.88
CA LYS A 25 2.28 6.93 -5.14
C LYS A 25 0.98 7.07 -4.38
N ILE A 26 0.84 8.18 -3.66
CA ILE A 26 -0.31 8.50 -2.84
C ILE A 26 -0.87 9.83 -3.34
N THR A 27 -2.16 9.83 -3.69
CA THR A 27 -2.84 11.01 -4.23
C THR A 27 -3.94 11.43 -3.27
N CYS A 28 -3.79 12.60 -2.66
CA CYS A 28 -4.83 13.25 -1.87
C CYS A 28 -5.75 14.01 -2.82
N GLY A 29 -7.00 13.54 -2.94
CA GLY A 29 -8.03 14.21 -3.74
C GLY A 29 -8.51 15.51 -3.08
N GLU A 30 -9.44 16.20 -3.75
CA GLU A 30 -10.00 17.47 -3.27
C GLU A 30 -10.75 17.33 -1.94
N ASN A 31 -11.28 16.14 -1.68
CA ASN A 31 -12.04 15.82 -0.46
C ASN A 31 -11.16 15.27 0.68
N TYR A 32 -9.83 15.21 0.53
CA TYR A 32 -8.95 14.77 1.61
C TYR A 32 -8.83 15.89 2.68
N PRO A 33 -8.95 15.60 3.99
CA PRO A 33 -8.96 14.26 4.63
C PRO A 33 -10.35 13.68 4.92
N ASP A 34 -11.45 14.30 4.47
CA ASP A 34 -12.80 13.74 4.69
C ASP A 34 -13.04 12.45 3.88
N ALA A 35 -12.33 12.29 2.75
CA ALA A 35 -12.25 11.06 1.95
C ALA A 35 -10.83 10.45 1.98
N PRO A 36 -10.69 9.12 1.83
CA PRO A 36 -9.39 8.45 1.85
C PRO A 36 -8.51 8.88 0.66
N PRO A 37 -7.17 8.85 0.82
CA PRO A 37 -6.26 9.07 -0.29
C PRO A 37 -6.26 7.86 -1.24
N GLN A 38 -5.96 8.09 -2.50
CA GLN A 38 -5.74 7.00 -3.45
C GLN A 38 -4.30 6.50 -3.33
N VAL A 39 -4.11 5.20 -3.17
CA VAL A 39 -2.79 4.58 -3.06
C VAL A 39 -2.55 3.68 -4.26
N GLN A 40 -1.36 3.80 -4.85
CA GLN A 40 -0.92 3.00 -5.97
C GLN A 40 0.51 2.54 -5.72
N PHE A 41 0.76 1.23 -5.81
CA PHE A 41 2.11 0.70 -5.86
C PHE A 41 2.74 1.02 -7.21
N LEU A 42 3.98 1.53 -7.18
CA LEU A 42 4.83 1.66 -8.36
C LEU A 42 5.66 0.38 -8.54
N SER A 43 6.18 -0.16 -7.44
CA SER A 43 6.87 -1.46 -7.43
C SER A 43 5.85 -2.60 -7.52
N ARG A 44 6.11 -3.60 -8.37
CA ARG A 44 5.24 -4.78 -8.46
C ARG A 44 5.20 -5.54 -7.15
N VAL A 45 3.98 -5.86 -6.73
CA VAL A 45 3.72 -6.61 -5.51
C VAL A 45 2.53 -7.54 -5.71
N ASN A 46 2.66 -8.78 -5.23
CA ASN A 46 1.57 -9.74 -5.25
C ASN A 46 0.87 -9.71 -3.89
N LEU A 47 -0.24 -8.97 -3.81
CA LEU A 47 -1.08 -8.82 -2.63
C LEU A 47 -2.56 -8.82 -3.07
N PRO A 48 -3.47 -9.40 -2.27
CA PRO A 48 -4.87 -9.56 -2.66
C PRO A 48 -5.61 -8.21 -2.81
N PHE A 49 -5.18 -7.18 -2.08
CA PHE A 49 -5.75 -5.83 -2.14
C PHE A 49 -5.07 -4.92 -3.17
N VAL A 50 -4.15 -5.45 -4.00
CA VAL A 50 -3.44 -4.68 -5.03
C VAL A 50 -3.80 -5.22 -6.41
N ASN A 51 -4.28 -4.34 -7.28
CA ASN A 51 -4.54 -4.66 -8.67
C ASN A 51 -3.22 -5.00 -9.39
N GLN A 52 -3.14 -6.22 -9.93
CA GLN A 52 -1.92 -6.75 -10.55
C GLN A 52 -1.58 -6.13 -11.92
N THR A 53 -2.48 -5.34 -12.51
CA THR A 53 -2.29 -4.70 -13.82
C THR A 53 -1.79 -3.26 -13.69
N ASN A 54 -2.24 -2.51 -12.67
CA ASN A 54 -1.93 -1.09 -12.52
C ASN A 54 -1.41 -0.69 -11.13
N GLY A 55 -1.26 -1.63 -10.20
CA GLY A 55 -0.75 -1.37 -8.85
C GLY A 55 -1.71 -0.61 -7.93
N LYS A 56 -2.95 -0.29 -8.36
CA LYS A 56 -3.90 0.42 -7.51
C LYS A 56 -4.34 -0.45 -6.34
N VAL A 57 -4.37 0.16 -5.16
CA VAL A 57 -4.88 -0.47 -3.94
C VAL A 57 -6.40 -0.37 -3.93
N ASP A 58 -7.06 -1.48 -3.65
CA ASP A 58 -8.51 -1.52 -3.45
C ASP A 58 -8.86 -1.06 -2.03
N PRO A 59 -9.57 0.09 -1.87
CA PRO A 59 -9.93 0.61 -0.56
C PRO A 59 -10.86 -0.32 0.23
N HIS A 60 -11.61 -1.20 -0.43
CA HIS A 60 -12.52 -2.12 0.26
C HIS A 60 -11.79 -3.27 0.96
N ASN A 61 -10.61 -3.63 0.48
CA ASN A 61 -9.80 -4.72 1.01
C ASN A 61 -8.77 -4.27 2.06
N LEU A 62 -8.72 -2.98 2.39
CA LEU A 62 -7.91 -2.45 3.48
C LEU A 62 -8.79 -1.76 4.52
N PRO A 63 -8.82 -2.25 5.78
CA PRO A 63 -9.66 -1.69 6.84
C PRO A 63 -9.49 -0.18 7.05
N VAL A 64 -8.25 0.31 6.94
CA VAL A 64 -7.91 1.73 7.10
C VAL A 64 -8.53 2.61 6.01
N LEU A 65 -8.75 2.06 4.80
CA LEU A 65 -9.37 2.77 3.68
C LEU A 65 -10.88 2.55 3.63
N SER A 66 -11.36 1.35 3.99
CA SER A 66 -12.78 1.00 3.97
C SER A 66 -13.57 1.75 5.06
N SER A 67 -12.97 1.92 6.23
CA SER A 67 -13.53 2.65 7.38
C SER A 67 -12.74 3.94 7.63
N TRP A 68 -12.46 4.67 6.54
CA TRP A 68 -11.67 5.90 6.61
C TRP A 68 -12.28 6.92 7.58
N SER A 69 -11.42 7.52 8.39
CA SER A 69 -11.77 8.63 9.27
C SER A 69 -10.84 9.80 9.00
N ARG A 70 -11.35 11.03 9.09
CA ARG A 70 -10.54 12.25 8.95
C ARG A 70 -9.39 12.35 9.96
N ASN A 71 -9.42 11.54 11.02
CA ASN A 71 -8.37 11.44 12.02
C ASN A 71 -7.23 10.50 11.59
N SER A 72 -7.42 9.72 10.52
CA SER A 72 -6.40 8.85 9.94
C SER A 72 -5.41 9.66 9.10
N SER A 73 -4.16 9.21 9.07
CA SER A 73 -3.08 9.85 8.30
C SER A 73 -2.54 8.91 7.22
N ILE A 74 -1.79 9.50 6.27
CA ILE A 74 -1.03 8.72 5.28
C ILE A 74 -0.10 7.71 5.96
N GLU A 75 0.49 8.08 7.09
CA GLU A 75 1.31 7.18 7.91
C GLU A 75 0.51 5.96 8.38
N THR A 76 -0.72 6.15 8.88
CA THR A 76 -1.60 5.04 9.28
C THR A 76 -1.84 4.08 8.12
N VAL A 77 -2.03 4.60 6.90
CA VAL A 77 -2.21 3.79 5.70
C VAL A 77 -0.96 2.96 5.40
N LEU A 78 0.23 3.57 5.44
CA LEU A 78 1.49 2.87 5.21
C LEU A 78 1.77 1.78 6.26
N VAL A 79 1.47 2.06 7.53
CA VAL A 79 1.62 1.11 8.63
C VAL A 79 0.71 -0.10 8.46
N GLU A 80 -0.58 0.12 8.15
CA GLU A 80 -1.52 -0.98 7.96
C GLU A 80 -1.21 -1.80 6.70
N ILE A 81 -0.76 -1.18 5.60
CA ILE A 81 -0.27 -1.93 4.43
C ILE A 81 0.91 -2.83 4.83
N ARG A 82 1.89 -2.30 5.56
CA ARG A 82 3.05 -3.09 6.03
C ARG A 82 2.63 -4.25 6.93
N LYS A 83 1.65 -4.04 7.80
CA LYS A 83 1.09 -5.07 8.67
C LYS A 83 0.36 -6.15 7.87
N GLU A 84 -0.40 -5.78 6.84
CA GLU A 84 -1.04 -6.75 5.94
C GLU A 84 -0.01 -7.58 5.18
N MET A 85 1.13 -7.00 4.77
CA MET A 85 2.23 -7.77 4.17
C MET A 85 2.84 -8.80 5.14
N ALA A 86 2.82 -8.52 6.44
CA ALA A 86 3.27 -9.44 7.48
C ALA A 86 2.19 -10.47 7.91
N SER A 87 0.95 -10.30 7.46
CA SER A 87 -0.17 -11.20 7.80
C SER A 87 0.13 -12.64 7.36
N MET A 88 -0.40 -13.60 8.11
CA MET A 88 -0.21 -15.04 7.86
C MET A 88 -0.56 -15.45 6.42
N ASN A 89 -1.56 -14.81 5.84
CA ASN A 89 -2.04 -15.06 4.48
C ASN A 89 -1.11 -14.50 3.41
N ASN A 90 -0.38 -13.41 3.70
CA ASN A 90 0.40 -12.66 2.73
C ASN A 90 1.91 -12.91 2.84
N ARG A 91 2.41 -13.21 4.04
CA ARG A 91 3.84 -13.34 4.34
C ARG A 91 4.60 -14.42 3.55
N LYS A 92 3.86 -15.35 2.91
CA LYS A 92 4.40 -16.45 2.08
C LYS A 92 3.98 -16.37 0.61
N LEU A 93 3.28 -15.31 0.19
CA LEU A 93 2.81 -15.21 -1.20
C LEU A 93 3.97 -15.06 -2.17
N PRO A 94 4.02 -15.84 -3.27
CA PRO A 94 5.08 -15.72 -4.25
C PRO A 94 5.09 -14.31 -4.84
N GLN A 95 6.24 -13.66 -4.78
CA GLN A 95 6.38 -12.28 -5.23
C GLN A 95 7.03 -12.20 -6.62
N PRO A 96 6.72 -11.15 -7.40
CA PRO A 96 7.43 -10.86 -8.64
C PRO A 96 8.91 -10.53 -8.36
N PRO A 97 9.80 -10.58 -9.38
CA PRO A 97 11.21 -10.24 -9.21
C PRO A 97 11.40 -8.86 -8.59
N GLU A 98 12.40 -8.71 -7.72
CA GLU A 98 12.77 -7.42 -7.15
C GLU A 98 13.10 -6.39 -8.23
N GLY A 99 12.76 -5.12 -7.98
CA GLY A 99 12.94 -4.03 -8.96
C GLY A 99 11.89 -3.98 -10.07
N SER A 100 10.99 -4.98 -10.18
CA SER A 100 9.89 -4.93 -11.13
C SER A 100 8.94 -3.77 -10.81
N MET A 101 8.50 -3.03 -11.84
CA MET A 101 7.53 -1.94 -11.71
C MET A 101 6.24 -2.22 -12.48
N PHE A 102 5.13 -1.64 -12.03
CA PHE A 102 3.82 -1.75 -12.70
C PHE A 102 3.79 -0.97 -14.00
#